data_AF-A0A537TNE6-F1
#
_entry.id   AF-A0A537TNE6-F1
#
_cell.length_a   1.000
_cell.length_b   1.000
_cell.length_c   1.000
_cell.angle_alpha   90.00
_cell.angle_beta   90.00
_cell.angle_gamma   90.00
#
_symmetry.space_group_name_H-M   'P 1'
#
loop_
_entity.id
_entity.type
_entity.pdbx_description
1 polymer ?
#
loop_
_entity_poly.entity_id
_entity_poly.type
_entity_poly.pdbx_seq_one_letter_code
_entity_poly.pdbx_strand_id
1 'polypeptide(L)'
;MQENRSFDSYFGTFPGADGIPMRNGVSTVCIPNPHGGCVRPFHDPRLVNGGGPHGAGSAMRDIDGGKMDGFAFARFGGSSIHTF
;
A
#
# COMPACT_ATOMS: atom_id res chain seq x y z
N MET A 1 10.23 -7.95 13.42
CA MET A 1 9.60 -7.00 12.47
C MET A 1 10.73 -6.40 11.64
N GLN A 2 10.62 -6.31 10.31
CA GLN A 2 11.63 -5.60 9.51
C GLN A 2 11.26 -4.13 9.41
N GLU A 3 12.24 -3.28 9.14
CA GLU A 3 12.04 -1.85 8.92
C GLU A 3 11.32 -1.57 7.59
N ASN A 4 10.69 -0.40 7.48
CA ASN A 4 9.97 0.09 6.29
C ASN A 4 8.88 -0.86 5.77
N ARG A 5 8.27 -1.63 6.67
CA ARG A 5 7.11 -2.47 6.36
C ARG A 5 5.99 -2.11 7.30
N SER A 6 4.83 -1.83 6.73
CA SER A 6 3.65 -1.55 7.50
C SER A 6 2.96 -2.78 8.03
N PHE A 7 1.92 -2.53 8.82
CA PHE A 7 0.97 -3.54 9.21
C PHE A 7 0.36 -4.24 7.97
N ASP A 8 -0.17 -3.50 6.99
CA ASP A 8 -0.84 -4.13 5.83
C ASP A 8 0.13 -4.94 4.96
N SER A 9 1.40 -4.52 4.87
CA SER A 9 2.42 -5.29 4.17
C SER A 9 2.72 -6.65 4.82
N TYR A 10 2.47 -6.82 6.12
CA TYR A 10 2.71 -8.08 6.82
C TYR A 10 1.43 -8.86 7.11
N PHE A 11 0.37 -8.15 7.44
CA PHE A 11 -0.82 -8.68 8.11
C PHE A 11 -2.11 -8.21 7.44
N GLY A 12 -2.05 -7.45 6.35
CA GLY A 12 -3.23 -6.89 5.68
C GLY A 12 -4.22 -7.97 5.21
N THR A 13 -3.77 -9.21 4.98
CA THR A 13 -4.63 -10.35 4.66
C THR A 13 -4.62 -11.45 5.72
N PHE A 14 -4.07 -11.17 6.90
CA PHE A 14 -3.98 -12.14 7.97
C PHE A 14 -5.37 -12.40 8.58
N PRO A 15 -5.77 -13.66 8.84
CA PRO A 15 -7.07 -13.95 9.43
C PRO A 15 -7.25 -13.28 10.80
N GLY A 16 -8.34 -12.51 10.94
CA GLY A 16 -8.67 -11.80 12.19
C GLY A 16 -8.06 -10.40 12.33
N ALA A 17 -7.31 -9.90 11.34
CA ALA A 17 -6.97 -8.49 11.23
C ALA A 17 -8.14 -7.69 10.63
N ASP A 18 -8.27 -6.41 11.02
CA ASP A 18 -9.17 -5.48 10.30
C ASP A 18 -8.71 -5.35 8.84
N GLY A 19 -7.41 -5.10 8.65
CA GLY A 19 -6.66 -5.33 7.40
C GLY A 19 -7.24 -4.72 6.11
N ILE A 20 -6.82 -5.31 4.99
CA ILE A 20 -7.27 -4.98 3.65
C ILE A 20 -8.59 -5.72 3.39
N PRO A 21 -9.68 -5.03 3.04
CA PRO A 21 -10.94 -5.71 2.76
C PRO A 21 -10.85 -6.62 1.53
N MET A 22 -11.03 -7.93 1.71
CA MET A 22 -10.93 -8.93 0.63
C MET A 22 -12.30 -9.55 0.26
N ARG A 23 -12.50 -9.86 -1.02
CA ARG A 23 -13.61 -10.69 -1.51
C ARG A 23 -13.08 -11.71 -2.51
N ASN A 24 -13.31 -12.99 -2.28
CA ASN A 24 -12.87 -14.10 -3.14
C ASN A 24 -11.37 -14.05 -3.47
N GLY A 25 -10.54 -13.73 -2.48
CA GLY A 25 -9.08 -13.62 -2.64
C GLY A 25 -8.60 -12.34 -3.33
N VAL A 26 -9.49 -11.38 -3.61
CA VAL A 26 -9.14 -10.11 -4.26
C VAL A 26 -9.49 -8.93 -3.35
N SER A 27 -8.57 -7.97 -3.18
CA SER A 27 -8.83 -6.71 -2.44
C SER A 27 -10.04 -6.00 -3.03
N THR A 28 -11.03 -5.59 -2.26
CA THR A 28 -12.19 -4.85 -2.77
C THR A 28 -11.91 -3.38 -3.00
N VAL A 29 -10.82 -2.86 -2.44
CA VAL A 29 -10.37 -1.47 -2.58
C VAL A 29 -9.26 -1.35 -3.62
N CYS A 30 -9.15 -0.16 -4.22
CA CYS A 30 -8.04 0.20 -5.09
C CYS A 30 -7.82 1.72 -5.12
N ILE A 31 -6.59 2.11 -5.43
CA ILE A 31 -6.22 3.52 -5.56
C ILE A 31 -6.39 3.95 -7.02
N PRO A 32 -7.14 5.03 -7.32
CA PRO A 32 -7.29 5.54 -8.68
C PRO A 32 -5.94 5.82 -9.34
N ASN A 33 -5.80 5.40 -10.61
CA ASN A 33 -4.63 5.72 -11.42
C ASN A 33 -4.98 6.91 -12.34
N PRO A 34 -4.24 8.04 -12.29
CA PRO A 34 -4.46 9.17 -13.19
C PRO A 34 -4.36 8.82 -14.68
N HIS A 35 -3.62 7.75 -15.02
CA HIS A 35 -3.45 7.25 -16.38
C HIS A 35 -4.52 6.22 -16.80
N GLY A 36 -5.55 6.00 -15.96
CA GLY A 36 -6.66 5.09 -16.23
C GLY A 36 -6.63 3.83 -15.36
N GLY A 37 -7.82 3.36 -14.99
CA GLY A 37 -8.02 2.22 -14.10
C GLY A 37 -7.67 2.53 -12.64
N CYS A 38 -7.31 1.50 -11.88
CA CYS A 38 -6.89 1.64 -10.50
C CYS A 38 -5.87 0.56 -10.12
N VAL A 39 -5.09 0.82 -9.07
CA VAL A 39 -4.08 -0.12 -8.56
C VAL A 39 -4.57 -0.73 -7.26
N ARG A 40 -4.68 -2.06 -7.24
CA ARG A 40 -5.06 -2.84 -6.06
C ARG A 40 -3.81 -3.22 -5.27
N PRO A 41 -3.92 -3.41 -3.94
CA PRO A 41 -2.93 -4.15 -3.19
C PRO A 41 -2.65 -5.52 -3.84
N PHE A 42 -1.39 -5.92 -3.86
CA PHE A 42 -0.94 -7.19 -4.42
C PHE A 42 0.15 -7.79 -3.54
N HIS A 43 0.34 -9.10 -3.64
CA HIS A 43 1.41 -9.80 -2.93
C HIS A 43 2.75 -9.64 -3.67
N ASP A 44 3.77 -9.15 -2.97
CA ASP A 44 5.16 -9.21 -3.42
C ASP A 44 5.92 -10.26 -2.57
N PRO A 45 6.47 -11.31 -3.19
CA PRO A 45 7.20 -12.35 -2.47
C PRO A 45 8.63 -11.93 -2.06
N ARG A 46 9.10 -10.74 -2.46
CA ARG A 46 10.47 -10.31 -2.20
C ARG A 46 10.69 -10.00 -0.72
N LEU A 47 11.71 -10.62 -0.16
CA LEU A 47 12.19 -10.33 1.18
C LEU A 47 12.79 -8.92 1.26
N VAL A 48 13.55 -8.52 0.24
CA VAL A 48 14.17 -7.19 0.14
C VAL A 48 13.50 -6.41 -0.99
N ASN A 49 13.10 -5.17 -0.70
CA ASN A 49 12.56 -4.23 -1.67
C ASN A 49 13.14 -2.83 -1.42
N GLY A 50 13.01 -1.93 -2.40
CA GLY A 50 13.57 -0.57 -2.30
C GLY A 50 12.83 0.34 -1.30
N GLY A 51 11.69 -0.11 -0.78
CA GLY A 51 10.82 0.70 0.08
C GLY A 51 10.25 1.94 -0.63
N GLY A 52 9.53 2.75 0.13
CA GLY A 52 9.06 4.07 -0.28
C GLY A 52 9.62 5.17 0.64
N PRO A 53 9.41 6.45 0.27
CA PRO A 53 9.67 7.56 1.17
C PRO A 53 8.93 7.38 2.50
N HIS A 54 9.64 7.41 3.63
CA HIS A 54 9.11 7.01 4.95
C HIS A 54 9.26 8.13 6.01
N GLY A 55 9.31 9.38 5.56
CA GLY A 55 9.28 10.56 6.44
C GLY A 55 7.86 11.04 6.73
N ALA A 56 7.70 11.89 7.77
CA ALA A 56 6.38 12.41 8.17
C ALA A 56 5.63 13.14 7.05
N GLY A 57 6.34 13.90 6.20
CA GLY A 57 5.75 14.56 5.04
C GLY A 57 5.20 13.58 4.00
N SER A 58 5.84 12.42 3.83
CA SER A 58 5.36 11.35 2.94
C SER A 58 4.13 10.68 3.53
N ALA A 59 4.16 10.34 4.82
CA ALA A 59 3.01 9.75 5.52
C ALA A 59 1.77 10.65 5.44
N MET A 60 1.92 11.97 5.64
CA MET A 60 0.80 12.92 5.50
C MET A 60 0.21 12.94 4.08
N ARG A 61 1.05 12.78 3.05
CA ARG A 61 0.58 12.69 1.66
C ARG A 61 -0.16 11.38 1.40
N ASP A 62 0.37 10.27 1.90
CA ASP A 62 -0.24 8.95 1.75
C ASP A 62 -1.62 8.86 2.42
N ILE A 63 -1.76 9.50 3.58
CA ILE A 63 -3.02 9.58 4.33
C ILE A 63 -4.10 10.38 3.56
N ASP A 64 -3.70 11.35 2.73
CA ASP A 64 -4.58 12.27 1.98
C ASP A 64 -5.82 12.74 2.76
N GLY A 65 -5.61 13.36 3.92
CA GLY A 65 -6.72 13.85 4.76
C GLY A 65 -7.66 12.76 5.28
N GLY A 66 -7.19 11.50 5.35
CA GLY A 66 -7.94 10.33 5.81
C GLY A 66 -8.53 9.47 4.69
N LYS A 67 -8.37 9.84 3.41
CA LYS A 67 -8.85 9.04 2.29
C LYS A 67 -8.00 7.80 2.00
N MET A 68 -6.72 7.83 2.41
CA MET A 68 -5.77 6.73 2.23
C MET A 68 -5.52 6.36 0.75
N ASP A 69 -5.61 7.33 -0.18
CA ASP A 69 -5.38 7.13 -1.62
C ASP A 69 -4.13 7.86 -2.15
N GLY A 70 -3.35 8.51 -1.28
CA GLY A 70 -2.12 9.22 -1.66
C GLY A 70 -0.95 8.33 -2.09
N PHE A 71 -0.99 7.04 -1.77
CA PHE A 71 0.08 6.08 -2.06
C PHE A 71 0.35 5.89 -3.56
N ALA A 72 -0.57 6.29 -4.45
CA ALA A 72 -0.34 6.24 -5.90
C ALA A 72 0.80 7.17 -6.34
N PHE A 73 1.02 8.31 -5.68
CA PHE A 73 2.12 9.21 -6.03
C PHE A 73 3.48 8.56 -5.80
N ALA A 74 3.59 7.69 -4.80
CA ALA A 74 4.80 6.94 -4.53
C ALA A 74 5.06 5.82 -5.56
N ARG A 75 4.02 5.35 -6.29
CA ARG A 75 4.15 4.32 -7.35
C ARG A 75 4.83 4.83 -8.63
N PHE A 76 4.64 6.09 -9.00
CA PHE A 76 5.15 6.62 -10.28
C PHE A 76 6.61 7.11 -10.21
N GLY A 77 7.23 7.01 -9.02
CA GLY A 77 8.63 7.39 -8.77
C GLY A 77 9.65 6.24 -8.77
N GLY A 78 9.30 5.05 -9.26
CA GLY A 78 10.27 4.00 -9.57
C GLY A 78 10.63 2.99 -8.47
N SER A 79 9.81 2.84 -7.42
CA SER A 79 9.97 1.76 -6.45
C SER A 79 8.63 1.10 -6.15
N SER A 80 8.63 -0.24 -6.11
CA SER A 80 7.49 -1.08 -5.75
C SER A 80 6.86 -0.61 -4.44
N ILE A 81 5.79 0.19 -4.50
CA ILE A 81 5.06 0.57 -3.29
C ILE A 81 4.15 -0.61 -2.89
N HIS A 82 4.53 -1.25 -1.79
CA HIS A 82 3.61 -1.93 -0.90
C HIS A 82 2.77 -0.86 -0.23
N THR A 83 1.51 -1.16 0.03
CA THR A 83 0.71 -0.40 0.99
C THR A 83 1.55 -0.23 2.27
N PHE A 84 1.72 1.01 2.77
CA PHE A 84 2.19 1.21 4.15
C PHE A 84 1.04 0.90 5.12
#